data_AF-A0A6C0ED88-F1
#
_entry.id   AF-A0A6C0ED88-F1
#
_cell.length_a   1.000
_cell.length_b   1.000
_cell.length_c   1.000
_cell.angle_alpha   90.00
_cell.angle_beta   90.00
_cell.angle_gamma   90.00
#
_symmetry.space_group_name_H-M   'P 1'
#
loop_
_entity.id
_entity.type
_entity.pdbx_description
1 polymer ?
#
loop_
_entity_poly.entity_id
_entity_poly.type
_entity_poly.pdbx_seq_one_letter_code
_entity_poly.pdbx_strand_id
1 'polypeptide(L)'
;MTNIIPKNISIITSNDEIKNNNEPEIRSIFDINLIKSTVNDIKATLDKLKDEGSTDNFDNEIKILELYPEFYDSYPFLVKKLCKNSDMDILYKMLEQLEQVENGNKTLNNVELSLGKELADQYLYPNINN
;
A
#
# COMPACT_ATOMS: atom_id res chain seq x y z
N MET A 1 29.92 -9.51 -54.42
CA MET A 1 30.88 -8.59 -53.76
C MET A 1 30.81 -7.26 -54.49
N THR A 2 30.16 -6.26 -53.89
CA THR A 2 30.12 -4.90 -54.44
C THR A 2 30.44 -3.94 -53.31
N ASN A 3 31.45 -3.12 -53.55
CA ASN A 3 32.13 -2.23 -52.62
C ASN A 3 31.23 -1.10 -52.09
N ILE A 4 31.53 -0.73 -50.84
CA ILE A 4 31.13 0.46 -50.08
C ILE A 4 32.14 1.58 -50.39
N ILE A 5 31.72 2.84 -50.64
CA ILE A 5 32.28 4.11 -50.05
C ILE A 5 31.28 5.29 -50.30
N PRO A 6 31.29 6.44 -49.56
CA PRO A 6 30.15 6.92 -48.75
C PRO A 6 29.88 8.46 -48.87
N LYS A 7 29.22 9.02 -47.84
CA LYS A 7 29.01 10.46 -47.49
C LYS A 7 27.91 11.21 -48.26
N ASN A 8 26.83 11.50 -47.53
CA ASN A 8 26.64 12.90 -47.19
C ASN A 8 26.31 13.07 -45.71
N ILE A 9 27.07 13.97 -45.11
CA ILE A 9 27.02 14.39 -43.72
C ILE A 9 25.91 15.45 -43.63
N SER A 10 25.03 15.34 -42.66
CA SER A 10 24.34 16.50 -42.11
C SER A 10 24.47 16.42 -40.60
N ILE A 11 25.50 17.07 -40.09
CA ILE A 11 25.65 17.41 -38.68
C ILE A 11 25.13 18.85 -38.58
N ILE A 12 23.98 19.05 -37.96
CA ILE A 12 23.71 20.26 -37.17
C ILE A 12 22.95 19.82 -35.90
N THR A 13 23.72 19.77 -34.83
CA THR A 13 23.38 19.92 -33.42
C THR A 13 22.30 20.96 -33.16
N SER A 14 21.34 20.66 -32.28
CA SER A 14 21.31 21.22 -30.92
C SER A 14 20.01 20.93 -30.16
N ASN A 15 20.21 20.44 -28.94
CA ASN A 15 19.48 20.75 -27.71
C ASN A 15 18.23 19.91 -27.37
N ASP A 16 18.41 19.17 -26.27
CA ASP A 16 17.46 18.88 -25.19
C ASP A 16 16.21 18.06 -25.60
N GLU A 17 15.97 16.84 -25.12
CA GLU A 17 16.16 16.31 -23.77
C GLU A 17 16.35 14.78 -23.86
N ILE A 18 17.34 14.27 -23.14
CA ILE A 18 17.34 12.87 -22.71
C ILE A 18 16.19 12.75 -21.71
N LYS A 19 15.00 12.35 -22.16
CA LYS A 19 13.99 11.83 -21.25
C LYS A 19 14.46 10.46 -20.80
N ASN A 20 15.28 10.47 -19.74
CA ASN A 20 15.46 9.33 -18.86
C ASN A 20 14.08 8.97 -18.30
N ASN A 21 13.33 8.14 -19.02
CA ASN A 21 12.12 7.50 -18.53
C ASN A 21 12.52 6.36 -17.56
N ASN A 22 13.29 6.71 -16.53
CA ASN A 22 13.30 5.93 -15.30
C ASN A 22 12.17 6.50 -14.44
N GLU A 23 10.93 6.39 -14.94
CA GLU A 23 9.81 6.32 -14.02
C GLU A 23 10.10 5.11 -13.13
N PRO A 24 10.13 5.25 -11.80
CA PRO A 24 10.16 4.07 -10.96
C PRO A 24 8.88 3.32 -11.32
N GLU A 25 9.01 2.15 -11.97
CA GLU A 25 7.96 1.15 -11.98
C GLU A 25 7.64 0.89 -10.51
N ILE A 26 6.66 1.61 -9.96
CA ILE A 26 6.06 1.28 -8.68
C ILE A 26 5.38 -0.04 -8.97
N ARG A 27 6.15 -1.11 -8.73
CA ARG A 27 5.71 -2.48 -8.91
C ARG A 27 4.35 -2.59 -8.24
N SER A 28 3.37 -3.02 -9.01
CA SER A 28 2.03 -3.45 -8.62
C SER A 28 2.09 -4.55 -7.54
N ILE A 29 2.55 -4.20 -6.33
CA ILE A 29 2.69 -5.11 -5.20
C ILE A 29 1.50 -4.95 -4.24
N PHE A 30 0.81 -3.81 -4.28
CA PHE A 30 -0.31 -3.49 -3.40
C PHE A 30 -1.50 -2.99 -4.22
N ASP A 31 -2.52 -3.82 -4.39
CA ASP A 31 -3.83 -3.37 -4.87
C ASP A 31 -4.59 -2.77 -3.67
N ILE A 32 -4.54 -1.45 -3.57
CA ILE A 32 -5.14 -0.69 -2.46
C ILE A 32 -6.66 -0.90 -2.44
N ASN A 33 -7.30 -1.01 -3.60
CA ASN A 33 -8.73 -1.18 -3.72
C ASN A 33 -9.15 -2.59 -3.27
N LEU A 34 -8.39 -3.61 -3.64
CA LEU A 34 -8.59 -4.97 -3.15
C LEU A 34 -8.45 -5.05 -1.63
N ILE A 35 -7.43 -4.42 -1.06
CA ILE A 35 -7.21 -4.43 0.39
C ILE A 35 -8.36 -3.71 1.11
N LYS A 36 -8.73 -2.51 0.66
CA LYS A 36 -9.83 -1.73 1.27
C LYS A 36 -11.15 -2.49 1.23
N SER A 37 -11.51 -3.03 0.06
CA SER A 37 -12.75 -3.79 -0.10
C SER A 37 -12.77 -5.04 0.77
N THR A 38 -11.70 -5.86 0.74
CA THR A 38 -11.62 -7.08 1.54
C THR A 38 -11.66 -6.79 3.05
N VAL A 39 -10.99 -5.73 3.52
CA VAL A 39 -11.07 -5.29 4.91
C VAL A 39 -12.50 -4.93 5.31
N ASN A 40 -13.23 -4.23 4.45
CA ASN A 40 -14.63 -3.87 4.71
C ASN A 40 -15.54 -5.10 4.74
N ASP A 41 -15.32 -6.06 3.84
CA ASP A 41 -16.09 -7.30 3.80
C ASP A 41 -15.84 -8.17 5.03
N ILE A 42 -14.58 -8.28 5.48
CA ILE A 42 -14.22 -8.95 6.73
C ILE A 42 -14.90 -8.27 7.91
N LYS A 43 -14.89 -6.93 7.98
CA LYS A 43 -15.59 -6.19 9.05
C LYS A 43 -17.09 -6.46 9.07
N ALA A 44 -17.75 -6.39 7.91
CA ALA A 44 -19.17 -6.68 7.80
C ALA A 44 -19.49 -8.13 8.21
N THR A 45 -18.58 -9.07 7.93
CA THR A 45 -18.69 -10.46 8.38
C THR A 45 -18.55 -10.58 9.90
N LEU A 46 -17.55 -9.92 10.49
CA LEU A 46 -17.34 -9.91 11.94
C LEU A 46 -18.52 -9.26 12.69
N ASP A 47 -19.11 -8.19 12.13
CA ASP A 47 -20.29 -7.55 12.71
C ASP A 47 -21.50 -8.49 12.71
N LYS A 48 -21.75 -9.23 11.61
CA LYS A 48 -22.80 -10.26 11.57
C LYS A 48 -22.55 -11.38 12.58
N LEU A 49 -21.31 -11.86 12.68
CA LEU A 49 -20.94 -12.91 13.63
C LEU A 49 -21.18 -12.45 15.08
N LYS A 50 -20.91 -11.17 15.36
CA LYS A 50 -21.19 -10.56 16.65
C LYS A 50 -22.69 -10.48 16.94
N ASP A 51 -23.51 -10.11 15.96
CA ASP A 51 -24.97 -10.08 16.07
C ASP A 51 -25.56 -11.49 16.29
N GLU A 52 -24.91 -12.53 15.77
CA GLU A 52 -25.23 -13.94 15.99
C GLU A 52 -24.72 -14.49 17.34
N GLY A 53 -24.04 -13.66 18.15
CA GLY A 53 -23.56 -14.01 19.48
C GLY A 53 -22.14 -14.59 19.53
N SER A 54 -21.40 -14.57 18.42
CA SER A 54 -20.00 -15.01 18.38
C SER A 54 -19.08 -13.89 18.89
N THR A 55 -18.46 -14.11 20.04
CA THR A 55 -17.55 -13.14 20.68
C THR A 55 -16.12 -13.61 20.78
N ASP A 56 -15.84 -14.86 20.39
CA ASP A 56 -14.51 -15.43 20.48
C ASP A 56 -13.66 -15.04 19.26
N ASN A 57 -12.52 -14.40 19.53
CA ASN A 57 -11.64 -13.89 18.49
C ASN A 57 -10.97 -15.01 17.70
N PHE A 58 -10.70 -16.17 18.32
CA PHE A 58 -10.07 -17.29 17.65
C PHE A 58 -11.06 -17.97 16.70
N ASP A 59 -12.29 -18.22 17.14
CA ASP A 59 -13.34 -18.76 16.28
C ASP A 59 -13.63 -17.84 15.09
N ASN A 60 -13.65 -16.53 15.33
CA ASN A 60 -13.79 -15.53 14.26
C ASN A 60 -12.60 -15.57 13.30
N GLU A 61 -11.36 -15.69 13.80
CA GLU A 61 -10.16 -15.80 12.96
C GLU A 61 -10.19 -17.05 12.07
N ILE A 62 -10.61 -18.20 12.62
CA ILE A 62 -10.79 -19.44 11.84
C ILE A 62 -11.86 -19.25 10.75
N LYS A 63 -13.01 -18.64 11.07
CA LYS A 63 -14.04 -18.36 10.06
C LYS A 63 -13.54 -17.43 8.96
N ILE A 64 -12.78 -16.38 9.30
CA ILE A 64 -12.23 -15.47 8.30
C ILE A 64 -11.15 -16.17 7.45
N LEU A 65 -10.33 -17.05 8.04
CA LEU A 65 -9.39 -17.88 7.30
C LEU A 65 -10.10 -18.78 6.27
N GLU A 66 -11.23 -19.37 6.64
CA GLU A 66 -12.02 -20.22 5.75
C GLU A 66 -12.69 -19.42 4.61
N LEU A 67 -13.14 -18.20 4.88
CA LEU A 67 -13.83 -17.35 3.90
C LEU A 67 -12.88 -16.58 2.98
N TYR A 68 -11.71 -16.18 3.48
CA TYR A 68 -10.74 -15.35 2.78
C TYR A 68 -9.32 -15.93 2.87
N PRO A 69 -9.08 -17.18 2.43
CA PRO A 69 -7.81 -17.87 2.63
C PRO A 69 -6.62 -17.16 1.98
N GLU A 70 -6.77 -16.70 0.73
CA GLU A 70 -5.70 -16.00 0.00
C GLU A 70 -5.33 -14.66 0.64
N PHE A 71 -6.34 -13.95 1.16
CA PHE A 71 -6.13 -12.70 1.86
C PHE A 71 -5.47 -12.92 3.22
N TYR A 72 -5.85 -13.99 3.93
CA TYR A 72 -5.21 -14.39 5.17
C TYR A 72 -3.75 -14.78 4.94
N ASP A 73 -3.44 -15.54 3.89
CA ASP A 73 -2.07 -15.92 3.55
C ASP A 73 -1.21 -14.70 3.20
N SER A 74 -1.79 -13.74 2.50
CA SER A 74 -1.10 -12.50 2.09
C SER A 74 -0.95 -11.48 3.23
N TYR A 75 -1.95 -11.40 4.11
CA TYR A 75 -2.05 -10.37 5.15
C TYR A 75 -2.48 -10.93 6.53
N PRO A 76 -1.77 -11.93 7.09
CA PRO A 76 -2.23 -12.65 8.28
C PRO A 76 -2.31 -11.74 9.52
N PHE A 77 -1.38 -10.79 9.65
CA PHE A 77 -1.37 -9.83 10.75
C PHE A 77 -2.55 -8.85 10.69
N LEU A 78 -2.97 -8.50 9.46
CA LEU A 78 -4.09 -7.60 9.24
C LEU A 78 -5.40 -8.27 9.67
N VAL A 79 -5.61 -9.52 9.25
CA VAL A 79 -6.79 -10.31 9.65
C VAL A 79 -6.84 -10.49 11.16
N LYS A 80 -5.72 -10.84 11.80
CA LYS A 80 -5.61 -10.95 13.26
C LYS A 80 -5.99 -9.65 13.98
N LYS A 81 -5.56 -8.49 13.46
CA LYS A 81 -5.95 -7.19 14.02
C LYS A 81 -7.45 -6.92 13.86
N LEU A 82 -8.04 -7.27 12.70
CA LEU A 82 -9.47 -7.11 12.45
C LEU A 82 -10.29 -7.95 13.43
N CYS A 83 -9.95 -9.23 13.60
CA CYS A 83 -10.66 -10.13 14.50
C CYS A 83 -10.59 -9.68 15.97
N LYS A 84 -9.50 -9.01 16.38
CA LYS A 84 -9.32 -8.48 17.73
C LYS A 84 -10.01 -7.15 17.98
N ASN A 85 -10.71 -6.57 16.99
CA ASN A 85 -11.24 -5.20 17.06
C ASN A 85 -10.18 -4.19 17.54
N SER A 86 -8.93 -4.41 17.15
CA SER A 86 -7.84 -3.50 17.49
C SER A 86 -7.95 -2.21 16.68
N ASP A 87 -7.36 -1.14 17.20
CA ASP A 87 -7.28 0.13 16.48
C ASP A 87 -6.57 -0.05 15.11
N MET A 88 -7.26 0.43 14.08
CA MET A 88 -6.88 0.37 12.67
C MET A 88 -6.66 1.75 12.05
N ASP A 89 -6.74 2.83 12.84
CA ASP A 89 -6.67 4.20 12.34
C ASP A 89 -5.39 4.45 11.54
N ILE A 90 -4.25 3.94 12.01
CA ILE A 90 -2.96 4.06 11.33
C ILE A 90 -2.95 3.32 9.98
N LEU A 91 -3.60 2.15 9.91
CA LEU A 91 -3.70 1.40 8.66
C LEU A 91 -4.54 2.20 7.64
N TYR A 92 -5.69 2.73 8.06
CA TYR A 92 -6.53 3.52 7.16
C TYR A 92 -5.84 4.79 6.68
N LYS A 93 -5.15 5.49 7.58
CA LYS A 93 -4.30 6.63 7.21
C LYS A 93 -3.25 6.22 6.18
N MET A 94 -2.56 5.10 6.38
CA MET A 94 -1.56 4.61 5.43
C MET A 94 -2.19 4.30 4.06
N LEU A 95 -3.32 3.59 4.03
CA LEU A 95 -4.02 3.25 2.78
C LEU A 95 -4.50 4.51 2.04
N GLU A 96 -4.97 5.53 2.76
CA GLU A 96 -5.34 6.82 2.19
C GLU A 96 -4.14 7.58 1.62
N GLN A 97 -3.01 7.60 2.33
CA GLN A 97 -1.80 8.25 1.81
C GLN A 97 -1.27 7.55 0.56
N LEU A 98 -1.30 6.21 0.53
CA LEU A 98 -0.87 5.43 -0.64
C LEU A 98 -1.81 5.65 -1.84
N GLU A 99 -3.11 5.77 -1.62
CA GLU A 99 -4.07 6.12 -2.67
C GLU A 99 -3.79 7.53 -3.23
N GLN A 100 -3.39 8.50 -2.39
CA GLN A 100 -2.98 9.81 -2.89
C GLN A 100 -1.70 9.75 -3.73
N VAL A 101 -0.82 8.79 -3.49
CA VAL A 101 0.37 8.55 -4.32
C VAL A 101 -0.01 7.92 -5.66
N GLU A 102 -0.86 6.90 -5.65
CA GLU A 102 -1.36 6.26 -6.88
C GLU A 102 -2.08 7.26 -7.80
N ASN A 103 -2.85 8.18 -7.22
CA ASN A 103 -3.53 9.25 -7.95
C ASN A 103 -2.62 10.42 -8.36
N GLY A 104 -1.31 10.38 -8.06
CA GLY A 104 -0.35 11.44 -8.39
C GLY A 104 -0.47 12.72 -7.56
N ASN A 105 -1.29 12.72 -6.51
CA ASN A 105 -1.49 13.89 -5.62
C ASN A 105 -0.35 14.07 -4.62
N LYS A 106 0.36 12.99 -4.29
CA LYS A 106 1.53 12.99 -3.38
C LYS A 106 2.65 12.12 -3.93
N THR A 107 3.88 12.38 -3.49
CA THR A 107 5.01 11.48 -3.72
C THR A 107 5.15 10.51 -2.55
N LEU A 108 5.71 9.32 -2.80
CA LEU A 108 5.97 8.33 -1.76
C LEU A 108 6.84 8.91 -0.62
N ASN A 109 7.89 9.66 -0.97
CA ASN A 109 8.77 10.33 0.00
C ASN A 109 7.99 11.28 0.93
N ASN A 110 7.02 12.03 0.41
CA ASN A 110 6.21 12.94 1.22
C ASN A 110 5.32 12.17 2.19
N VAL A 111 4.75 11.04 1.73
CA VAL A 111 3.97 10.14 2.58
C VAL A 111 4.83 9.56 3.68
N GLU A 112 5.97 8.96 3.37
CA GLU A 112 6.88 8.36 4.34
C GLU A 112 7.32 9.36 5.41
N LEU A 113 7.68 10.58 5.00
CA LEU A 113 8.14 11.61 5.92
C LEU A 113 7.00 12.09 6.84
N SER A 114 5.78 12.25 6.31
CA SER A 114 4.61 12.63 7.10
C SER A 114 4.21 11.55 8.10
N LEU A 115 4.14 10.29 7.65
CA LEU A 115 3.74 9.15 8.48
C LEU A 115 4.79 8.85 9.55
N GLY A 116 6.08 8.92 9.18
CA GLY A 116 7.19 8.75 10.12
C GLY A 116 7.17 9.81 11.22
N LYS A 117 6.86 11.06 10.87
CA LYS A 117 6.72 12.13 11.85
C LYS A 117 5.52 11.91 12.79
N GLU A 118 4.35 11.58 12.27
CA GLU A 118 3.17 11.29 13.09
C GLU A 118 3.44 10.14 14.08
N LEU A 119 4.08 9.06 13.62
CA LEU A 119 4.43 7.93 14.48
C LEU A 119 5.45 8.32 15.57
N ALA A 120 6.44 9.14 15.22
CA ALA A 120 7.42 9.63 16.19
C ALA A 120 6.77 10.52 17.24
N ASP A 121 5.90 11.44 16.82
CA ASP A 121 5.15 12.33 17.70
C ASP A 121 4.20 11.57 18.62
N GLN A 122 3.59 10.48 18.15
CA GLN A 122 2.60 9.71 18.92
C GLN A 122 3.23 8.68 19.86
N TYR A 123 4.35 8.04 19.49
CA TYR A 123 4.87 6.87 20.23
C TYR A 123 6.30 7.02 20.76
N LEU A 124 7.15 7.83 20.12
CA LEU A 124 8.56 7.99 20.52
C LEU A 124 8.74 9.18 21.46
N TYR A 125 8.41 10.39 21.02
CA TYR A 125 8.70 11.61 21.76
C TYR A 125 7.99 11.77 23.12
N PRO A 126 6.73 11.33 23.30
CA PRO A 126 6.06 11.39 24.60
C PRO A 126 6.79 10.59 25.70
N ASN A 127 7.57 9.58 25.31
CA ASN A 127 8.30 8.70 26.22
C ASN A 127 9.79 9.08 26.38
N ILE A 128 10.29 10.04 25.60
CA ILE A 128 11.68 10.50 25.63
C ILE A 128 11.86 11.73 26.54
N ASN A 129 10.79 12.52 26.72
CA ASN A 129 10.80 13.72 27.57
C ASN A 129 10.30 13.48 29.01
N ASN A 130 10.24 12.21 29.46
CA ASN A 130 9.91 11.82 30.84
C ASN A 130 11.13 11.23 31.55
#